data_AF-A0A7J9HG62-F1
#
_entry.id   AF-A0A7J9HG62-F1
#
_cell.length_a   1.000
_cell.length_b   1.000
_cell.length_c   1.000
_cell.angle_alpha   90.00
_cell.angle_beta   90.00
_cell.angle_gamma   90.00
#
_symmetry.space_group_name_H-M   'P 1'
#
loop_
_entity.id
_entity.type
_entity.pdbx_description
1 polymer ?
#
loop_
_entity_poly.entity_id
_entity_poly.type
_entity_poly.pdbx_seq_one_letter_code
_entity_poly.pdbx_strand_id
1 'polypeptide(L)'
;MAIQKSSSIRNLLQSLRAASFSSMIANDHRFTSQAYSSATTQPSGYSGDDEDADVNWDKLGFGLTQTDYMYVMSCCKDRRFLKGRLCRYANIELSPSAGGVYEGMKANRTQDGRILLFRADQNAGRMRHGAERMCMPSPSIDQFIDAVKETVSANKRWIPPPGKGSLYVRPMILGTGPILGLAPAPEYTFLVYVSPVGYYFK
;
A
#
# COMPACT_ATOMS: atom_id res chain seq x y z
N MET A 1 -10.71 -24.46 50.16
CA MET A 1 -10.70 -25.55 51.16
C MET A 1 -10.04 -26.77 50.49
N ALA A 2 -8.90 -27.22 51.04
CA ALA A 2 -8.07 -28.44 50.79
C ALA A 2 -8.15 -29.14 49.40
N ILE A 3 -7.11 -29.14 48.55
CA ILE A 3 -5.90 -30.01 48.51
C ILE A 3 -6.20 -31.52 48.50
N GLN A 4 -5.88 -32.20 47.37
CA GLN A 4 -5.09 -33.45 47.41
C GLN A 4 -4.38 -33.74 46.08
N LYS A 5 -3.05 -33.95 46.17
CA LYS A 5 -2.15 -34.52 45.15
C LYS A 5 -1.88 -35.99 45.48
N SER A 6 -1.64 -36.83 44.48
CA SER A 6 -0.85 -38.08 44.55
C SER A 6 -0.49 -38.49 43.10
N SER A 7 0.77 -38.47 42.63
CA SER A 7 1.77 -39.58 42.59
C SER A 7 1.18 -40.94 42.15
N SER A 8 1.71 -41.74 41.21
CA SER A 8 3.12 -42.06 40.91
C SER A 8 3.25 -43.00 39.67
N ILE A 9 4.34 -42.83 38.89
CA ILE A 9 5.29 -43.84 38.34
C ILE A 9 4.84 -45.01 37.40
N ARG A 10 5.34 -44.91 36.15
CA ARG A 10 6.08 -45.85 35.24
C ARG A 10 5.59 -47.26 34.82
N ASN A 11 5.80 -47.46 33.50
CA ASN A 11 6.23 -48.64 32.72
C ASN A 11 5.24 -49.78 32.43
N LEU A 12 4.98 -50.06 31.14
CA LEU A 12 5.46 -51.28 30.46
C LEU A 12 5.25 -51.21 28.93
N LEU A 13 6.20 -51.78 28.19
CA LEU A 13 6.33 -51.87 26.73
C LEU A 13 5.51 -53.02 26.10
N GLN A 14 5.35 -52.91 24.77
CA GLN A 14 5.12 -53.98 23.76
C GLN A 14 3.73 -54.65 23.66
N SER A 15 3.05 -54.52 22.52
CA SER A 15 3.29 -55.40 21.35
C SER A 15 2.45 -54.96 20.14
N LEU A 16 3.00 -55.20 18.95
CA LEU A 16 2.39 -55.04 17.64
C LEU A 16 1.37 -56.16 17.38
N ARG A 17 0.22 -55.83 16.77
CA ARG A 17 -0.39 -56.68 15.73
C ARG A 17 -1.37 -55.90 14.86
N ALA A 18 -1.22 -56.14 13.56
CA ALA A 18 -1.97 -55.56 12.47
C ALA A 18 -3.41 -56.07 12.40
N ALA A 19 -4.32 -55.21 11.96
CA ALA A 19 -5.53 -55.61 11.25
C ALA A 19 -5.85 -54.54 10.18
N SER A 20 -5.81 -54.99 8.94
CA SER A 20 -6.34 -54.31 7.76
C SER A 20 -7.78 -54.77 7.55
N PHE A 21 -8.70 -53.87 7.18
CA PHE A 21 -9.52 -53.94 5.96
C PHE A 21 -10.65 -52.88 5.98
N SER A 22 -10.70 -52.09 4.90
CA SER A 22 -11.86 -51.46 4.21
C SER A 22 -12.93 -50.70 5.02
N SER A 23 -13.59 -49.64 4.57
CA SER A 23 -13.55 -48.74 3.41
C SER A 23 -14.77 -47.82 3.63
N MET A 24 -14.69 -46.52 3.32
CA MET A 24 -15.78 -45.65 2.81
C MET A 24 -15.30 -44.18 2.93
N ILE A 25 -14.83 -43.57 1.83
CA ILE A 25 -15.57 -42.71 0.89
C ILE A 25 -15.66 -41.25 1.37
N ALA A 26 -15.34 -40.35 0.42
CA ALA A 26 -15.42 -38.88 0.40
C ALA A 26 -14.26 -38.14 1.10
N ASN A 27 -13.58 -37.15 0.52
CA ASN A 27 -13.89 -36.29 -0.62
C ASN A 27 -12.55 -35.73 -1.16
N ASP A 28 -12.18 -36.07 -2.40
CA ASP A 28 -10.95 -35.60 -3.06
C ASP A 28 -11.25 -34.30 -3.82
N HIS A 29 -11.15 -33.15 -3.14
CA HIS A 29 -11.19 -31.85 -3.82
C HIS A 29 -9.80 -31.52 -4.37
N ARG A 30 -9.56 -31.99 -5.60
CA ARG A 30 -8.47 -31.51 -6.45
C ARG A 30 -8.79 -30.07 -6.89
N PHE A 31 -8.22 -29.09 -6.20
CA PHE A 31 -8.07 -27.76 -6.77
C PHE A 31 -6.85 -27.76 -7.69
N THR A 32 -7.10 -27.98 -8.99
CA THR A 32 -6.12 -27.69 -10.04
C THR A 32 -6.04 -26.17 -10.20
N SER A 33 -4.99 -25.53 -9.68
CA SER A 33 -4.68 -24.15 -10.04
C SER A 33 -4.07 -24.14 -11.45
N GLN A 34 -4.85 -23.71 -12.44
CA GLN A 34 -4.28 -23.29 -13.72
C GLN A 34 -3.41 -22.06 -13.47
N ALA A 35 -2.13 -22.18 -13.80
CA ALA A 35 -1.21 -21.05 -13.82
C ALA A 35 -1.67 -20.05 -14.91
N TYR A 36 -2.08 -18.85 -14.48
CA TYR A 36 -2.32 -17.75 -15.41
C TYR A 36 -0.96 -17.22 -15.88
N SER A 37 -0.68 -17.37 -17.17
CA SER A 37 0.50 -16.79 -17.81
C SER A 37 0.35 -15.26 -17.82
N SER A 38 1.05 -14.58 -16.91
CA SER A 38 1.16 -13.13 -16.89
C SER A 38 1.93 -12.67 -18.14
N ALA A 39 1.20 -12.32 -19.20
CA ALA A 39 1.77 -11.60 -20.32
C ALA A 39 2.43 -10.31 -19.80
N THR A 40 3.75 -10.25 -19.91
CA THR A 40 4.53 -9.06 -19.52
C THR A 40 4.32 -8.01 -20.58
N THR A 41 3.24 -7.23 -20.46
CA THR A 41 3.10 -5.98 -21.22
C THR A 41 3.93 -4.92 -20.51
N GLN A 42 5.14 -4.70 -21.01
CA GLN A 42 5.92 -3.50 -20.69
C GLN A 42 5.09 -2.27 -21.08
N PRO A 43 4.78 -1.31 -20.19
CA PRO A 43 4.16 -0.07 -20.63
C PRO A 43 5.20 0.70 -21.44
N SER A 44 4.93 0.78 -22.73
CA SER A 44 5.54 1.70 -23.69
C SER A 44 5.57 3.14 -23.14
N GLY A 45 6.65 3.84 -23.48
CA GLY A 45 6.98 5.25 -23.28
C GLY A 45 5.92 6.20 -22.72
N TYR A 46 6.38 7.09 -21.83
CA TYR A 46 5.67 8.32 -21.46
C TYR A 46 5.23 9.07 -22.73
N SER A 47 3.94 9.02 -23.05
CA SER A 47 3.32 9.97 -23.97
C SER A 47 3.06 11.25 -23.18
N GLY A 48 4.08 12.10 -23.11
CA GLY A 48 3.99 13.44 -22.56
C GLY A 48 3.27 14.34 -23.53
N ASP A 49 1.93 14.32 -23.49
CA ASP A 49 1.16 15.42 -24.04
C ASP A 49 1.22 16.52 -22.98
N ASP A 50 2.06 17.53 -23.23
CA ASP A 50 2.36 18.71 -22.37
C ASP A 50 1.15 19.66 -22.20
N GLU A 51 -0.04 19.25 -22.61
CA GLU A 51 -1.27 20.00 -22.42
C GLU A 51 -1.78 19.83 -20.98
N ASP A 52 -2.09 20.96 -20.34
CA ASP A 52 -2.74 20.98 -19.03
C ASP A 52 -4.04 20.16 -19.06
N ALA A 53 -4.40 19.55 -17.94
CA ALA A 53 -5.62 18.75 -17.86
C ALA A 53 -6.86 19.61 -18.14
N ASP A 54 -7.82 19.08 -18.89
CA ASP A 54 -9.12 19.71 -19.14
C ASP A 54 -9.98 19.71 -17.85
N VAL A 55 -9.76 20.72 -17.01
CA VAL A 55 -10.38 20.87 -15.70
C VAL A 55 -10.85 22.31 -15.51
N ASN A 56 -12.10 22.48 -15.06
CA ASN A 56 -12.57 23.78 -14.59
C ASN A 56 -12.01 24.07 -13.19
N TRP A 57 -10.85 24.73 -13.14
CA TRP A 57 -10.11 25.02 -11.92
C TRP A 57 -10.89 25.87 -10.89
N ASP A 58 -11.81 26.73 -11.34
CA ASP A 58 -12.64 27.57 -10.45
C ASP A 58 -13.76 26.80 -9.72
N LYS A 59 -14.19 25.68 -10.32
CA LYS A 59 -15.21 24.81 -9.72
C LYS A 59 -14.61 23.71 -8.86
N LEU A 60 -13.29 23.57 -8.85
CA LEU A 60 -12.59 22.54 -8.11
C LEU A 60 -12.93 22.62 -6.60
N GLY A 61 -13.31 21.48 -6.03
CA GLY A 61 -13.58 21.32 -4.60
C GLY A 61 -12.52 20.46 -3.92
N PHE A 62 -12.87 19.88 -2.78
CA PHE A 62 -12.08 18.84 -2.11
C PHE A 62 -12.70 17.47 -2.43
N GLY A 63 -12.50 17.01 -3.67
CA GLY A 63 -12.97 15.71 -4.15
C GLY A 63 -11.84 14.91 -4.77
N LEU A 64 -12.06 13.61 -4.94
CA LEU A 64 -11.14 12.76 -5.68
C LEU A 64 -11.37 12.98 -7.18
N THR A 65 -10.38 13.55 -7.85
CA THR A 65 -10.24 13.51 -9.31
C THR A 65 -9.12 12.54 -9.62
N GLN A 66 -9.45 11.47 -10.35
CA GLN A 66 -8.47 10.48 -10.76
C GLN A 66 -7.43 11.13 -11.69
N THR A 67 -6.15 10.96 -11.35
CA THR A 67 -5.00 11.42 -12.15
C THR A 67 -4.36 10.25 -12.89
N ASP A 68 -3.31 10.51 -13.68
CA ASP A 68 -2.79 9.53 -14.64
C ASP A 68 -1.97 8.42 -13.99
N TYR A 69 -1.14 8.79 -13.01
CA TYR A 69 -0.13 7.90 -12.42
C TYR A 69 -0.18 7.89 -10.90
N MET A 70 0.20 6.75 -10.32
CA MET A 70 0.48 6.56 -8.91
C MET A 70 1.84 5.86 -8.75
N TYR A 71 2.49 6.04 -7.61
CA TYR A 71 3.71 5.32 -7.26
C TYR A 71 3.42 4.19 -6.30
N VAL A 72 4.04 3.02 -6.52
CA VAL A 72 3.84 1.83 -5.68
C VAL A 72 5.19 1.21 -5.33
N MET A 73 5.34 0.84 -4.06
CA MET A 73 6.53 0.19 -3.52
C MET A 73 6.12 -0.91 -2.56
N SER A 74 6.60 -2.13 -2.80
CA SER A 74 6.29 -3.29 -1.98
C SER A 74 7.37 -3.50 -0.92
N CYS A 75 6.95 -3.99 0.24
CA CYS A 75 7.79 -4.41 1.34
C CYS A 75 7.53 -5.90 1.61
N CYS A 76 8.58 -6.68 1.40
CA CYS A 76 8.58 -8.12 1.59
C CYS A 76 8.85 -8.47 3.07
N LYS A 77 8.82 -9.75 3.41
CA LYS A 77 8.99 -10.28 4.79
C LYS A 77 10.20 -9.72 5.55
N ASP A 78 11.25 -9.29 4.85
CA ASP A 78 12.46 -8.68 5.42
C ASP A 78 12.25 -7.25 5.95
N ARG A 79 11.00 -6.76 5.95
CA ARG A 79 10.58 -5.43 6.44
C ARG A 79 11.29 -4.26 5.77
N ARG A 80 11.85 -4.49 4.57
CA ARG A 80 12.53 -3.48 3.76
C ARG A 80 11.70 -3.18 2.52
N PHE A 81 11.49 -1.90 2.27
CA PHE A 81 10.87 -1.43 1.03
C PHE A 81 11.90 -1.51 -0.10
N LEU A 82 11.52 -2.20 -1.18
CA LEU A 82 12.33 -2.33 -2.39
C LEU A 82 12.27 -1.04 -3.22
N LYS A 83 12.93 -1.01 -4.38
CA LYS A 83 12.73 0.08 -5.34
C LYS A 83 11.27 0.05 -5.83
N GLY A 84 10.56 1.16 -5.68
CA GLY A 84 9.20 1.30 -6.20
C GLY A 84 9.15 1.60 -7.69
N ARG A 85 7.94 1.84 -8.20
CA ARG A 85 7.68 2.14 -9.60
C ARG A 85 6.48 3.07 -9.76
N LEU A 86 6.51 3.91 -10.79
CA LEU A 86 5.32 4.57 -11.31
C LEU A 86 4.47 3.59 -12.10
N CYS A 87 3.16 3.64 -11.89
CA CYS A 87 2.14 2.85 -12.58
C CYS A 87 0.98 3.77 -12.95
N ARG A 88 0.16 3.37 -13.93
CA ARG A 88 -1.13 4.04 -14.16
C ARG A 88 -1.99 3.96 -12.91
N TYR A 89 -2.76 5.02 -12.65
CA TYR A 89 -3.73 5.00 -11.56
C TYR A 89 -4.71 3.84 -11.77
N ALA A 90 -4.86 3.00 -10.75
CA ALA A 90 -5.79 1.88 -10.76
C ALA A 90 -6.17 1.52 -9.33
N ASN A 91 -7.30 0.84 -9.18
CA ASN A 91 -7.64 0.21 -7.91
C ASN A 91 -6.60 -0.83 -7.54
N ILE A 92 -6.35 -0.96 -6.23
CA ILE A 92 -5.49 -1.99 -5.67
C ILE A 92 -6.33 -3.07 -5.00
N GLU A 93 -5.87 -4.31 -5.08
CA GLU A 93 -6.46 -5.44 -4.38
C GLU A 93 -5.99 -5.45 -2.93
N LEU A 94 -6.92 -5.57 -1.98
CA LEU A 94 -6.64 -5.54 -0.55
C LEU A 94 -7.36 -6.66 0.18
N SER A 95 -6.67 -7.25 1.16
CA SER A 95 -7.31 -8.11 2.15
C SER A 95 -8.39 -7.33 2.91
N PRO A 96 -9.55 -7.94 3.24
CA PRO A 96 -10.55 -7.33 4.12
C PRO A 96 -10.01 -6.95 5.50
N SER A 97 -8.91 -7.56 5.95
CA SER A 97 -8.24 -7.25 7.23
C SER A 97 -7.14 -6.19 7.12
N ALA A 98 -6.98 -5.54 5.95
CA ALA A 98 -5.92 -4.56 5.74
C ALA A 98 -6.08 -3.32 6.65
N GLY A 99 -4.98 -2.94 7.30
CA GLY A 99 -4.84 -1.68 8.05
C GLY A 99 -3.80 -0.78 7.39
N GLY A 100 -3.79 0.51 7.74
CA GLY A 100 -2.84 1.44 7.13
C GLY A 100 -2.62 2.76 7.85
N VAL A 101 -1.57 3.44 7.43
CA VAL A 101 -1.20 4.80 7.85
C VAL A 101 -1.22 5.69 6.61
N TYR A 102 -1.70 6.92 6.77
CA TYR A 102 -1.89 7.86 5.68
C TYR A 102 -1.21 9.19 5.99
N GLU A 103 -0.78 9.90 4.95
CA GLU A 103 -0.27 11.26 5.04
C GLU A 103 -1.00 12.20 4.08
N GLY A 104 -0.77 13.50 4.27
CA GLY A 104 -1.33 14.53 3.40
C GLY A 104 -0.39 15.70 3.24
N MET A 105 -0.08 16.04 1.99
CA MET A 105 0.64 17.26 1.65
C MET A 105 0.14 17.84 0.33
N LYS A 106 0.71 18.97 -0.08
CA LYS A 106 0.34 19.68 -1.29
C LYS A 106 1.57 20.01 -2.12
N ALA A 107 1.44 19.83 -3.42
CA ALA A 107 2.32 20.42 -4.42
C ALA A 107 1.63 21.65 -5.01
N ASN A 108 2.34 22.77 -5.05
CA ASN A 108 1.82 24.05 -5.54
C ASN A 108 2.65 24.54 -6.72
N ARG A 109 1.97 25.09 -7.73
CA ARG A 109 2.63 25.79 -8.84
C ARG A 109 2.84 27.25 -8.45
N THR A 110 4.07 27.73 -8.61
CA THR A 110 4.42 29.14 -8.41
C THR A 110 4.13 29.96 -9.67
N GLN A 111 4.13 31.29 -9.54
CA GLN A 111 3.93 32.20 -10.67
C GLN A 111 4.98 32.03 -11.78
N ASP A 112 6.21 31.64 -11.43
CA ASP A 112 7.30 31.34 -12.36
C ASP A 112 7.32 29.88 -12.85
N GLY A 113 6.25 29.12 -12.60
CA GLY A 113 6.06 27.77 -13.13
C GLY A 113 6.79 26.65 -12.39
N ARG A 114 7.55 26.95 -11.33
CA ARG A 114 8.16 25.93 -10.46
C ARG A 114 7.08 25.19 -9.67
N ILE A 115 7.42 23.96 -9.27
CA ILE A 115 6.57 23.12 -8.42
C ILE A 115 7.23 23.04 -7.04
N LEU A 116 6.50 23.42 -6.01
CA LEU A 116 6.99 23.42 -4.63
C LEU A 116 6.23 22.40 -3.79
N LEU A 117 6.99 21.61 -3.04
CA LEU A 117 6.52 20.75 -1.96
C LEU A 117 6.89 21.38 -0.63
N PHE A 118 5.93 21.53 0.28
CA PHE A 118 6.18 22.12 1.58
C PHE A 118 6.50 21.05 2.63
N ARG A 119 7.75 21.06 3.14
CA ARG A 119 8.22 20.23 4.28
C ARG A 119 7.90 18.73 4.12
N ALA A 120 8.12 18.18 2.93
CA ALA A 120 7.84 16.77 2.63
C ALA A 120 8.61 15.80 3.53
N ASP A 121 9.80 16.19 3.99
CA ASP A 121 10.63 15.50 4.98
C ASP A 121 9.89 15.31 6.32
N GLN A 122 9.06 16.26 6.72
CA GLN A 122 8.32 16.19 7.98
C GLN A 122 7.08 15.33 7.88
N ASN A 123 6.40 15.35 6.74
CA ASN A 123 5.37 14.37 6.43
C ASN A 123 5.96 12.95 6.45
N ALA A 124 7.16 12.75 5.87
CA ALA A 124 7.86 11.47 5.90
C ALA A 124 8.18 11.04 7.34
N GLY A 125 8.68 11.97 8.17
CA GLY A 125 8.96 11.73 9.58
C GLY A 125 7.71 11.34 10.37
N ARG A 126 6.58 12.01 10.12
CA ARG A 126 5.29 11.70 10.76
C ARG A 126 4.72 10.36 10.31
N MET A 127 4.85 10.01 9.03
CA MET A 127 4.48 8.68 8.55
C MET A 127 5.31 7.58 9.24
N ARG A 128 6.63 7.77 9.35
CA ARG A 128 7.51 6.81 10.04
C ARG A 128 7.09 6.61 11.50
N HIS A 129 6.77 7.69 12.20
CA HIS A 129 6.27 7.62 13.58
C HIS A 129 4.92 6.90 13.68
N GLY A 130 3.99 7.18 12.75
CA GLY A 130 2.71 6.47 12.69
C GLY A 130 2.87 4.98 12.40
N ALA A 131 3.75 4.62 11.47
CA ALA A 131 4.07 3.23 11.15
C ALA A 131 4.66 2.50 12.37
N GLU A 132 5.59 3.13 13.09
CA GLU A 132 6.16 2.58 14.34
C GLU A 132 5.06 2.32 15.38
N ARG A 133 4.15 3.29 15.59
CA ARG A 133 3.03 3.15 16.53
C ARG A 133 2.09 1.99 16.18
N MET A 134 1.97 1.67 14.90
CA MET A 134 1.17 0.57 14.34
C MET A 134 1.96 -0.73 14.15
N CYS A 135 3.21 -0.80 14.62
CA CYS A 135 4.12 -1.94 14.42
C CYS A 135 4.36 -2.30 12.94
N MET A 136 4.25 -1.32 12.04
CA MET A 136 4.44 -1.46 10.59
C MET A 136 5.86 -1.03 10.17
N PRO A 137 6.43 -1.60 9.08
CA PRO A 137 7.63 -1.01 8.46
C PRO A 137 7.27 0.33 7.80
N SER A 138 8.27 1.19 7.60
CA SER A 138 8.13 2.44 6.85
C SER A 138 9.26 2.60 5.82
N PRO A 139 9.02 3.33 4.72
CA PRO A 139 10.10 3.74 3.83
C PRO A 139 11.05 4.68 4.55
N SER A 140 12.31 4.74 4.09
CA SER A 140 13.21 5.81 4.51
C SER A 140 12.67 7.18 4.09
N ILE A 141 13.17 8.25 4.74
CA ILE A 141 12.77 9.63 4.41
C ILE A 141 13.05 9.93 2.93
N ASP A 142 14.19 9.49 2.42
CA ASP A 142 14.58 9.71 1.02
C ASP A 142 13.67 8.93 0.06
N GLN A 143 13.42 7.64 0.32
CA GLN A 143 12.48 6.85 -0.49
C GLN A 143 11.09 7.48 -0.56
N PHE A 144 10.60 8.02 0.57
CA PHE A 144 9.33 8.71 0.61
C PHE A 144 9.35 9.98 -0.25
N ILE A 145 10.38 10.83 -0.08
CA ILE A 145 10.49 12.09 -0.81
C ILE A 145 10.63 11.85 -2.31
N ASP A 146 11.41 10.85 -2.71
CA ASP A 146 11.62 10.50 -4.11
C ASP A 146 10.34 9.99 -4.74
N ALA A 147 9.60 9.10 -4.08
CA ALA A 147 8.30 8.62 -4.54
C ALA A 147 7.28 9.77 -4.70
N VAL A 148 7.26 10.73 -3.76
CA VAL A 148 6.41 11.92 -3.85
C VAL A 148 6.80 12.77 -5.06
N LYS A 149 8.10 13.05 -5.25
CA LYS A 149 8.59 13.83 -6.40
C LYS A 149 8.27 13.15 -7.73
N GLU A 150 8.52 11.85 -7.85
CA GLU A 150 8.21 11.07 -9.04
C GLU A 150 6.71 11.13 -9.37
N THR A 151 5.85 10.92 -8.37
CA THR A 151 4.39 10.96 -8.56
C THR A 151 3.91 12.35 -8.99
N VAL A 152 4.41 13.41 -8.37
CA VAL A 152 4.04 14.79 -8.70
C VAL A 152 4.52 15.16 -10.09
N SER A 153 5.77 14.83 -10.44
CA SER A 153 6.31 15.09 -11.78
C SER A 153 5.54 14.36 -12.87
N ALA A 154 5.19 13.10 -12.66
CA ALA A 154 4.41 12.31 -13.62
C ALA A 154 2.98 12.84 -13.82
N ASN A 155 2.45 13.61 -12.87
CA ASN A 155 1.11 14.19 -12.91
C ASN A 155 1.15 15.73 -13.00
N LYS A 156 2.23 16.32 -13.53
CA LYS A 156 2.43 17.77 -13.57
C LYS A 156 1.26 18.54 -14.19
N ARG A 157 0.64 18.01 -15.25
CA ARG A 157 -0.52 18.61 -15.94
C ARG A 157 -1.78 18.74 -15.07
N TRP A 158 -1.85 17.99 -13.97
CA TRP A 158 -2.94 18.05 -13.00
C TRP A 158 -2.70 19.08 -11.88
N ILE A 159 -1.55 19.75 -11.86
CA ILE A 159 -1.26 20.76 -10.83
C ILE A 159 -1.97 22.06 -11.21
N PRO A 160 -2.95 22.54 -10.39
CA PRO A 160 -3.69 23.75 -10.69
C PRO A 160 -2.77 24.96 -10.94
N PRO A 161 -3.19 25.91 -11.80
CA PRO A 161 -2.49 27.17 -11.96
C PRO A 161 -2.35 27.95 -10.64
N PRO A 162 -1.40 28.88 -10.55
CA PRO A 162 -1.25 29.74 -9.37
C PRO A 162 -2.57 30.46 -9.05
N GLY A 163 -2.96 30.44 -7.78
CA GLY A 163 -4.22 31.07 -7.35
C GLY A 163 -5.49 30.28 -7.68
N LYS A 164 -5.39 29.03 -8.13
CA LYS A 164 -6.57 28.17 -8.40
C LYS A 164 -6.66 26.92 -7.53
N GLY A 165 -5.63 26.62 -6.74
CA GLY A 165 -5.62 25.47 -5.84
C GLY A 165 -4.25 24.83 -5.74
N SER A 166 -4.25 23.53 -5.47
CA SER A 166 -3.04 22.73 -5.26
C SER A 166 -3.24 21.29 -5.70
N LEU A 167 -2.17 20.59 -6.05
CA LEU A 167 -2.22 19.14 -6.21
C LEU A 167 -2.05 18.49 -4.84
N TYR A 168 -3.10 17.89 -4.31
CA TYR A 168 -3.03 17.15 -3.06
C TYR A 168 -2.32 15.81 -3.27
N VAL A 169 -1.34 15.52 -2.43
CA VAL A 169 -0.54 14.29 -2.48
C VAL A 169 -0.93 13.43 -1.28
N ARG A 170 -1.26 12.17 -1.55
CA ARG A 170 -1.67 11.16 -0.56
C ARG A 170 -0.71 9.97 -0.55
N PRO A 171 0.35 10.03 0.27
CA PRO A 171 1.17 8.86 0.61
C PRO A 171 0.44 7.96 1.62
N MET A 172 0.60 6.66 1.48
CA MET A 172 -0.04 5.65 2.33
C MET A 172 0.88 4.44 2.53
N ILE A 173 0.79 3.79 3.70
CA ILE A 173 1.33 2.45 3.93
C ILE A 173 0.13 1.56 4.27
N LEU A 174 0.00 0.44 3.57
CA LEU A 174 -1.08 -0.53 3.73
C LEU A 174 -0.48 -1.90 4.08
N GLY A 175 -1.03 -2.57 5.09
CA GLY A 175 -0.77 -3.99 5.35
C GLY A 175 -1.54 -4.84 4.37
N THR A 176 -0.88 -5.29 3.30
CA THR A 176 -1.53 -5.98 2.17
C THR A 176 -1.60 -7.49 2.33
N GLY A 177 -0.78 -8.06 3.21
CA GLY A 177 -0.76 -9.51 3.44
C GLY A 177 -1.94 -10.02 4.29
N PRO A 178 -2.48 -11.21 4.01
CA PRO A 178 -3.60 -11.77 4.76
C PRO A 178 -3.15 -12.20 6.16
N ILE A 179 -3.85 -11.71 7.19
CA ILE A 179 -3.65 -12.14 8.57
C ILE A 179 -4.95 -12.05 9.36
N LEU A 180 -5.22 -13.06 10.20
CA LEU A 180 -6.34 -13.11 11.14
C LEU A 180 -5.87 -12.98 12.60
N GLY A 181 -4.65 -13.45 12.89
CA GLY A 181 -4.05 -13.36 14.21
C GLY A 181 -3.71 -11.92 14.61
N LEU A 182 -3.58 -11.67 15.92
CA LEU A 182 -3.17 -10.38 16.47
C LEU A 182 -1.66 -10.16 16.29
N ALA A 183 -1.22 -9.91 15.05
CA ALA A 183 0.18 -9.63 14.72
C ALA A 183 0.27 -8.66 13.52
N PRO A 184 1.44 -8.03 13.30
CA PRO A 184 1.70 -7.23 12.10
C PRO A 184 1.46 -8.03 10.82
N ALA A 185 0.96 -7.37 9.77
CA ALA A 185 0.74 -8.00 8.47
C ALA A 185 2.05 -8.56 7.89
N PRO A 186 2.01 -9.67 7.13
CA PRO A 186 3.21 -10.28 6.58
C PRO A 186 3.81 -9.51 5.39
N GLU A 187 3.03 -8.62 4.77
CA GLU A 187 3.41 -7.83 3.60
C GLU A 187 2.82 -6.43 3.69
N TYR A 188 3.54 -5.45 3.14
CA TYR A 188 3.11 -4.06 3.12
C TYR A 188 3.32 -3.43 1.75
N THR A 189 2.45 -2.49 1.42
CA THR A 189 2.56 -1.66 0.21
C THR A 189 2.57 -0.20 0.61
N PHE A 190 3.61 0.53 0.17
CA PHE A 190 3.63 1.98 0.19
C PHE A 190 3.14 2.49 -1.16
N LEU A 191 2.20 3.42 -1.13
CA LEU A 191 1.55 3.96 -2.31
C LEU A 191 1.46 5.48 -2.21
N VAL A 192 1.67 6.17 -3.32
CA VAL A 192 1.44 7.61 -3.44
C VAL A 192 0.54 7.87 -4.63
N TYR A 193 -0.59 8.55 -4.40
CA TYR A 193 -1.42 9.09 -5.46
C TYR A 193 -1.67 10.57 -5.24
N VAL A 194 -2.18 11.23 -6.28
CA VAL A 194 -2.43 12.67 -6.26
C VAL A 194 -3.82 13.01 -6.80
N SER A 195 -4.37 14.15 -6.37
CA SER A 195 -5.64 14.69 -6.86
C SER A 195 -5.59 16.22 -6.84
N PRO A 196 -5.99 16.92 -7.92
CA PRO A 196 -6.16 18.37 -7.86
C PRO A 196 -7.26 18.73 -6.85
N VAL A 197 -7.00 19.74 -6.02
CA VAL A 197 -7.99 20.29 -5.07
C VAL A 197 -8.01 21.81 -5.12
N GLY A 198 -9.21 22.39 -4.99
CA GLY A 198 -9.42 23.84 -4.93
C GLY A 198 -9.18 24.40 -3.53
N TYR A 199 -9.45 25.70 -3.36
CA TYR A 199 -9.50 26.31 -2.03
C TYR A 199 -10.73 25.84 -1.26
N TYR A 200 -10.57 25.73 0.05
CA TYR A 200 -11.63 25.22 0.94
C TYR A 200 -12.77 26.23 1.11
N PHE A 201 -12.42 27.52 1.13
CA PHE A 201 -13.36 28.63 1.17
C PHE A 201 -13.36 29.29 -0.22
N LYS A 202 -14.56 29.50 -0.76
CA LYS A 202 -14.78 30.19 -2.04
C LYS A 202 -15.30 31.60 -1.77
#